data_AF-A0AAU4UAN7-F1
#
_entry.id   AF-A0AAU4UAN7-F1
#
_cell.length_a   1.000
_cell.length_b   1.000
_cell.length_c   1.000
_cell.angle_alpha   90.00
_cell.angle_beta   90.00
_cell.angle_gamma   90.00
#
_symmetry.space_group_name_H-M   'P 1'
#
loop_
_entity.id
_entity.type
_entity.pdbx_description
1 polymer ?
#
loop_
_entity_poly.entity_id
_entity_poly.type
_entity_poly.pdbx_seq_one_letter_code
_entity_poly.pdbx_strand_id
1 'polypeptide(L)'
;MTTGFSTPAWFGDLLDVSDVLAAKDRAEVASWRGGSEHTDADADDVPPLTVRLGGLATVFADRAEQHTSAQKQRVLGILEEVQASGSEHDGTAVATGFFEALLNAWD
;
A
#
# COMPACT_ATOMS: atom_id res chain seq x y z
N MET A 1 -18.84 -7.98 16.68
CA MET A 1 -17.84 -8.72 15.88
C MET A 1 -16.95 -7.69 15.24
N THR A 2 -15.82 -7.39 15.85
CA THR A 2 -14.82 -6.49 15.28
C THR A 2 -14.08 -7.29 14.23
N THR A 3 -14.46 -7.17 12.96
CA THR A 3 -13.64 -7.67 11.85
C THR A 3 -12.38 -6.81 11.86
N GLY A 4 -11.32 -7.28 12.52
CA GLY A 4 -10.01 -6.68 12.35
C GLY A 4 -9.69 -6.69 10.85
N PHE A 5 -9.42 -5.51 10.29
CA PHE A 5 -9.05 -5.37 8.88
C PHE A 5 -7.68 -6.01 8.68
N SER A 6 -7.68 -7.34 8.50
CA SER A 6 -6.47 -8.09 8.23
C SER A 6 -5.89 -7.64 6.90
N THR A 7 -4.58 -7.40 6.85
CA THR A 7 -3.89 -7.05 5.60
C THR A 7 -4.13 -8.19 4.58
N PRO A 8 -4.64 -7.89 3.37
CA PRO A 8 -4.87 -8.92 2.35
C PRO A 8 -3.59 -9.61 1.92
N ALA A 9 -3.67 -10.89 1.54
CA ALA A 9 -2.48 -11.66 1.12
C ALA A 9 -1.77 -11.03 -0.09
N TRP A 10 -2.53 -10.52 -1.06
CA TRP A 10 -1.98 -9.85 -2.25
C TRP A 10 -1.15 -8.61 -1.90
N PHE A 11 -1.40 -7.98 -0.76
CA PHE A 11 -0.61 -6.85 -0.31
C PHE A 11 0.79 -7.30 0.13
N GLY A 12 0.92 -8.49 0.72
CA GLY A 12 2.22 -9.12 0.97
C GLY A 12 2.96 -9.39 -0.33
N ASP A 13 2.29 -9.99 -1.32
CA ASP A 13 2.85 -10.25 -2.64
C ASP A 13 3.34 -8.96 -3.33
N LEU A 14 2.64 -7.85 -3.13
CA LEU A 14 3.03 -6.53 -3.64
C LEU A 14 4.33 -6.02 -3.01
N LEU A 15 4.48 -6.16 -1.68
CA LEU A 15 5.69 -5.74 -0.97
C LEU A 15 6.91 -6.59 -1.34
N ASP A 16 6.71 -7.88 -1.58
CA ASP A 16 7.78 -8.81 -1.97
C ASP A 16 8.39 -8.49 -3.35
N VAL A 17 7.70 -7.69 -4.19
CA VAL A 17 8.24 -7.25 -5.48
C VAL A 17 9.40 -6.27 -5.31
N SER A 18 9.39 -5.44 -4.27
CA SER A 18 10.33 -4.33 -4.15
C SER A 18 10.64 -3.95 -2.71
N ASP A 19 11.92 -4.07 -2.34
CA ASP A 19 12.44 -3.60 -1.05
C ASP A 19 12.13 -2.13 -0.77
N VAL A 20 12.04 -1.30 -1.82
CA VAL A 20 11.71 0.13 -1.71
C VAL A 20 10.27 0.31 -1.22
N LEU A 21 9.32 -0.47 -1.77
CA LEU A 21 7.92 -0.47 -1.35
C LEU A 21 7.78 -1.05 0.06
N ALA A 22 8.43 -2.19 0.33
CA ALA A 22 8.44 -2.80 1.65
C ALA A 22 9.03 -1.88 2.73
N ALA A 23 10.08 -1.11 2.40
CA ALA A 23 10.66 -0.14 3.32
C ALA A 23 9.72 1.03 3.61
N LYS A 24 9.02 1.55 2.59
CA LYS A 24 8.02 2.62 2.78
C LYS A 24 6.86 2.14 3.65
N ASP A 25 6.32 0.95 3.39
CA ASP A 25 5.24 0.39 4.19
C ASP A 25 5.63 0.24 5.67
N ARG A 26 6.81 -0.33 5.94
CA ARG A 26 7.32 -0.45 7.32
C ARG A 26 7.48 0.90 8.01
N ALA A 27 7.93 1.92 7.29
CA ALA A 27 8.05 3.28 7.84
C ALA A 27 6.68 3.90 8.16
N GLU A 28 5.67 3.67 7.33
CA GLU A 28 4.30 4.12 7.54
C GLU A 28 3.65 3.45 8.76
N VAL A 29 3.79 2.13 8.88
CA VAL A 29 3.31 1.39 10.06
C VAL A 29 4.03 1.86 11.33
N ALA A 30 5.33 2.11 11.26
CA ALA A 30 6.09 2.61 12.39
C ALA A 30 5.69 4.05 12.79
N SER A 31 5.39 4.93 11.84
CA SER A 31 4.97 6.31 12.15
C SER A 31 3.61 6.33 12.85
N TRP A 32 2.68 5.47 12.47
CA TRP A 32 1.39 5.32 13.13
C TRP A 32 1.52 4.83 14.57
N ARG A 33 2.40 3.84 14.80
CA ARG A 33 2.68 3.33 16.15
C ARG A 33 3.43 4.32 17.03
N GLY A 34 4.29 5.15 16.44
CA GLY A 34 5.11 6.13 17.16
C GLY A 34 4.44 7.49 17.37
N GLY A 35 3.36 7.78 16.65
CA GLY A 35 2.68 9.09 16.65
C GLY A 35 1.49 9.20 17.61
N SER A 36 1.08 8.11 18.27
CA SER A 36 -0.03 8.16 19.21
C SER A 36 0.44 8.67 20.58
N GLU A 37 0.33 9.98 20.80
CA GLU A 37 0.30 10.57 22.16
C GLU A 37 -1.04 10.28 22.87
N HIS A 38 -1.95 9.51 22.25
CA HIS A 38 -3.20 9.07 22.85
C HIS A 38 -3.03 7.67 23.43
N THR A 39 -3.34 7.56 24.72
CA THR A 39 -3.10 6.41 25.61
C THR A 39 -3.80 5.10 25.25
N ASP A 40 -4.36 4.97 24.03
CA ASP A 40 -5.05 3.78 23.52
C ASP A 40 -4.48 3.33 22.16
N ALA A 41 -3.17 3.47 21.93
CA ALA A 41 -2.51 2.83 20.80
C ALA A 41 -2.47 1.31 21.04
N ASP A 42 -3.44 0.59 20.50
CA ASP A 42 -3.35 -0.86 20.42
C ASP A 42 -2.13 -1.23 19.57
N ALA A 43 -1.37 -2.26 19.98
CA ALA A 43 -0.19 -2.74 19.25
C ALA A 43 -0.52 -3.19 17.79
N ASP A 44 -1.80 -3.33 17.49
CA ASP A 44 -2.39 -3.67 16.21
C ASP A 44 -2.81 -2.44 15.36
N ASP A 45 -2.49 -1.21 15.78
CA ASP A 45 -2.72 -0.01 14.97
C ASP A 45 -1.84 -0.05 13.71
N VAL A 46 -2.47 -0.49 12.62
CA VAL A 46 -1.93 -0.52 11.26
C VAL A 46 -2.75 0.50 10.45
N PRO A 47 -2.10 1.36 9.66
CA PRO A 47 -2.82 2.30 8.82
C PRO A 47 -3.82 1.60 7.90
N PRO A 48 -4.97 2.23 7.59
CA PRO A 48 -5.90 1.73 6.59
C PRO A 48 -5.20 1.40 5.27
N LEU A 49 -5.65 0.34 4.61
CA LEU A 49 -5.04 -0.15 3.37
C LEU A 49 -4.89 0.95 2.30
N THR A 50 -5.90 1.82 2.16
CA THR A 50 -5.86 2.97 1.24
C THR A 50 -4.72 3.93 1.53
N VAL A 51 -4.46 4.24 2.81
CA VAL A 51 -3.35 5.11 3.24
C VAL A 51 -2.01 4.48 2.88
N ARG A 52 -1.86 3.18 3.17
CA ARG A 52 -0.63 2.43 2.86
C ARG A 52 -0.37 2.42 1.35
N LEU A 53 -1.40 2.10 0.55
CA LEU A 53 -1.33 2.09 -0.91
C LEU A 53 -0.97 3.47 -1.50
N GLY A 54 -1.51 4.56 -0.94
CA GLY A 54 -1.13 5.92 -1.35
C GLY A 54 0.34 6.21 -1.11
N GLY A 55 0.85 5.83 0.08
CA GLY A 55 2.27 5.94 0.38
C GLY A 55 3.15 5.13 -0.57
N LEU A 56 2.69 3.93 -0.97
CA LEU A 56 3.40 3.09 -1.95
C LEU A 56 3.40 3.72 -3.35
N ALA A 57 2.26 4.26 -3.81
CA ALA A 57 2.14 4.90 -5.11
C ALA A 57 3.06 6.12 -5.25
N THR A 58 3.11 6.97 -4.22
CA THR A 58 4.03 8.12 -4.19
C THR A 58 5.47 7.66 -4.32
N VAL A 59 5.91 6.68 -3.53
CA VAL A 59 7.29 6.19 -3.60
C VAL A 59 7.59 5.48 -4.92
N PHE A 60 6.62 4.75 -5.47
CA PHE A 60 6.73 4.10 -6.78
C PHE A 60 6.96 5.12 -7.91
N ALA A 61 6.27 6.27 -7.85
CA ALA A 61 6.46 7.37 -8.78
C ALA A 61 7.78 8.11 -8.56
N ASP A 62 8.03 8.56 -7.33
CA ASP A 62 9.20 9.37 -6.96
C ASP A 62 10.54 8.65 -7.17
N ARG A 63 10.53 7.32 -7.09
CA ARG A 63 11.73 6.47 -7.23
C ARG A 63 11.60 5.51 -8.40
N ALA A 64 10.90 5.91 -9.45
CA ALA A 64 10.66 5.09 -10.62
C ALA A 64 11.97 4.50 -11.20
N GLU A 65 13.09 5.22 -11.13
CA GLU A 65 14.41 4.77 -11.59
C GLU A 65 15.04 3.67 -10.73
N GLN A 66 14.60 3.51 -9.48
CA GLN A 66 15.07 2.45 -8.55
C GLN A 66 14.31 1.13 -8.75
N HIS A 67 13.24 1.15 -9.56
CA HIS A 67 12.48 -0.03 -9.92
C HIS A 67 12.91 -0.53 -11.30
N THR A 68 13.27 -1.82 -11.38
CA THR A 68 13.46 -2.49 -12.67
C THR A 68 12.14 -2.56 -13.45
N SER A 69 12.21 -2.70 -14.77
CA SER A 69 10.99 -2.87 -15.59
C SER A 69 10.16 -4.08 -15.17
N ALA A 70 10.81 -5.18 -14.77
CA ALA A 70 10.13 -6.37 -14.28
C ALA A 70 9.37 -6.10 -12.96
N GLN A 71 9.95 -5.32 -12.04
CA GLN A 71 9.28 -4.92 -10.81
C GLN A 71 8.09 -4.01 -11.08
N LYS A 72 8.23 -3.01 -11.96
CA LYS A 72 7.11 -2.14 -12.35
C LYS A 72 5.95 -2.93 -12.94
N GLN A 73 6.26 -3.83 -13.88
CA GLN A 73 5.27 -4.68 -14.51
C GLN A 73 4.58 -5.60 -13.48
N ARG A 74 5.34 -6.16 -12.54
CA ARG A 74 4.77 -7.04 -11.51
C ARG A 74 3.90 -6.29 -10.52
N VAL A 75 4.31 -5.11 -10.07
CA VAL A 75 3.51 -4.22 -9.22
C VAL A 75 2.17 -3.90 -9.90
N LEU A 76 2.22 -3.38 -11.12
CA LEU A 76 1.00 -3.01 -11.85
C LEU A 76 0.12 -4.24 -12.13
N GLY A 77 0.70 -5.37 -12.52
CA GLY A 77 -0.05 -6.60 -12.77
C GLY A 77 -0.76 -7.16 -11.54
N ILE A 78 -0.18 -7.04 -10.33
CA ILE A 78 -0.87 -7.44 -9.09
C ILE A 78 -2.06 -6.52 -8.84
N LEU A 79 -1.89 -5.20 -8.98
CA LEU A 79 -2.94 -4.22 -8.73
C LEU A 79 -4.08 -4.32 -9.75
N GLU A 80 -3.76 -4.59 -11.02
CA GLU A 80 -4.72 -4.87 -12.08
C GLU A 80 -5.52 -6.14 -11.81
N GLU A 81 -4.88 -7.21 -11.35
CA GLU A 81 -5.57 -8.45 -10.96
C GLU A 81 -6.54 -8.19 -9.81
N VAL A 82 -6.14 -7.41 -8.80
CA VAL A 82 -7.04 -7.02 -7.70
C VAL A 82 -8.24 -6.21 -8.21
N GLN A 83 -8.07 -5.33 -9.19
CA GLN A 83 -9.20 -4.64 -9.83
C GLN A 83 -10.13 -5.59 -10.60
N ALA A 84 -9.56 -6.59 -11.27
CA ALA A 84 -10.32 -7.46 -12.16
C ALA A 84 -11.09 -8.56 -11.40
N SER A 85 -10.48 -9.12 -10.35
CA SER A 85 -10.97 -10.33 -9.68
C SER A 85 -11.02 -10.24 -8.15
N GLY A 86 -10.52 -9.14 -7.57
CA GLY A 86 -10.54 -8.90 -6.13
C GLY A 86 -11.92 -8.59 -5.57
N SER A 87 -12.00 -8.44 -4.25
CA SER A 87 -13.22 -7.97 -3.60
C SER A 87 -13.51 -6.52 -3.96
N GLU A 88 -14.78 -6.10 -3.90
CA GLU A 88 -15.16 -4.68 -4.12
C GLU A 88 -14.38 -3.74 -3.19
N HIS A 89 -14.15 -4.17 -1.95
CA HIS A 89 -13.36 -3.42 -0.98
C HIS A 89 -11.90 -3.26 -1.42
N ASP A 90 -11.24 -4.34 -1.85
CA ASP A 90 -9.84 -4.29 -2.29
C ASP A 90 -9.68 -3.50 -3.59
N GLY A 91 -10.57 -3.70 -4.56
CA GLY A 91 -10.59 -2.93 -5.81
C GLY A 91 -10.76 -1.44 -5.54
N THR A 92 -11.69 -1.07 -4.64
CA THR A 92 -11.85 0.32 -4.21
C THR A 92 -10.59 0.85 -3.54
N ALA A 93 -9.96 0.05 -2.67
CA ALA A 93 -8.74 0.46 -1.98
C ALA A 93 -7.57 0.68 -2.95
N VAL A 94 -7.43 -0.17 -3.99
CA VAL A 94 -6.41 0.00 -5.05
C VAL A 94 -6.70 1.24 -5.90
N ALA A 95 -7.95 1.45 -6.29
CA ALA A 95 -8.32 2.59 -7.14
C ALA A 95 -8.02 3.92 -6.42
N THR A 96 -8.56 4.07 -5.22
CA THR A 96 -8.48 5.31 -4.43
C THR A 96 -7.13 5.49 -3.74
N GLY A 97 -6.53 4.39 -3.26
CA GLY A 97 -5.27 4.42 -2.55
C GLY A 97 -4.09 4.53 -3.51
N PHE A 98 -3.97 3.62 -4.48
CA PHE A 98 -2.77 3.54 -5.32
C PHE A 98 -2.89 4.35 -6.61
N PHE A 99 -3.92 4.09 -7.42
CA PHE A 99 -3.98 4.68 -8.77
C PHE A 99 -4.25 6.18 -8.76
N GLU A 100 -5.15 6.67 -7.90
CA GLU A 100 -5.36 8.12 -7.74
C GLU A 100 -4.07 8.83 -7.28
N ALA A 101 -3.36 8.26 -6.29
CA ALA A 101 -2.11 8.83 -5.81
C ALA A 101 -1.01 8.81 -6.88
N LEU A 102 -0.93 7.74 -7.68
CA LEU A 102 0.00 7.65 -8.81
C LEU A 102 -0.30 8.70 -9.89
N LEU A 103 -1.58 8.89 -10.24
CA LEU A 103 -2.00 9.90 -11.21
C LEU A 103 -1.66 11.31 -10.73
N ASN A 104 -1.91 11.60 -9.43
CA ASN A 104 -1.59 12.89 -8.83
C ASN A 104 -0.08 13.17 -8.75
N ALA A 105 0.77 12.14 -8.73
CA ALA A 105 2.23 12.31 -8.72
C ALA A 105 2.82 12.63 -10.10
N TRP A 106 2.03 12.49 -11.17
CA TRP A 106 2.46 12.72 -12.56
C TRP A 106 1.94 14.05 -13.13
N ASP A 107 1.07 14.75 -12.40
CA ASP A 107 0.59 16.10 -12.69
C ASP A 107 1.61 17.15 -12.20
#